data_AF-A0A6M1ZBM2-F1
#
_entry.id   AF-A0A6M1ZBM2-F1
#
_cell.length_a   1.000
_cell.length_b   1.000
_cell.length_c   1.000
_cell.angle_alpha   90.00
_cell.angle_beta   90.00
_cell.angle_gamma   90.00
#
_symmetry.space_group_name_H-M   'P 1'
#
loop_
_entity.id
_entity.type
_entity.pdbx_description
1 polymer ?
#
loop_
_entity_poly.entity_id
_entity_poly.type
_entity_poly.pdbx_seq_one_letter_code
_entity_poly.pdbx_strand_id
1 'polypeptide(L)'
;MQQVLKKIFLIDEKFENNLKFWVLLGPFFLLLTIALASFELCIITAASLFLCYRFRFKGLYISLALLIFYSFYVQVNLETFHLWNLGLELSIALGLITTAFGLDEIKTFIVKGSSTLDKDVINLKNELFERQKIFENTERNLQDNLSILNVDLDKKDQKINFFFKENETIKSELKESIQKKDYLLNELDLKVKEIDDLKIIQDELYEKLSYLKDEEFLQENNQNFQKELSELKLHLQNQKEEKDKILIQLNEKIQKIKILENSLESSNNNIQEVESLNLKINQKDNFIKELELNLKGFAKNIEDIDVLNQKLDEKETFIQELQNNTHSSNKSNEDIQHIKDSLNQKETFIKTLQLKLQNTEKSIHEIDVLNEKVLKQESLIEKLKQQRAEKDSKKASFENITDEKLLKEYENKLKEFKKLDSLYSQLKDQFQDKQLVLHNTRQELFSVNEKLTAVQREKNDDFKDLSENEKALLKDLDLIASELKVYKEENLNLQNLLGELIEKKAASQKEDQRAL
;
A
#
# COMPACT_ATOMS: atom_id res chain seq x y z
N MET A 1 -42.37 41.22 -49.08
CA MET A 1 -42.31 42.65 -49.51
C MET A 1 -43.25 42.97 -50.68
N GLN A 2 -43.22 42.23 -51.80
CA GLN A 2 -44.13 42.44 -52.95
C GLN A 2 -45.63 42.33 -52.63
N GLN A 3 -46.04 41.41 -51.74
CA GLN A 3 -47.43 41.29 -51.31
C GLN A 3 -47.90 42.45 -50.41
N VAL A 4 -46.98 43.08 -49.67
CA VAL A 4 -47.27 44.25 -48.82
C VAL A 4 -47.42 45.50 -49.70
N LEU A 5 -46.53 45.66 -50.69
CA LEU A 5 -46.66 46.71 -51.71
C LEU A 5 -47.96 46.57 -52.52
N LYS A 6 -48.34 45.35 -52.93
CA LYS A 6 -49.63 45.10 -53.59
C LYS A 6 -50.85 45.42 -52.71
N LYS A 7 -50.75 45.25 -51.39
CA LYS A 7 -51.81 45.64 -50.44
C LYS A 7 -51.89 47.15 -50.23
N ILE A 8 -50.75 47.85 -50.23
CA ILE A 8 -50.69 49.32 -50.09
C ILE A 8 -51.25 50.01 -51.34
N PHE A 9 -50.98 49.48 -52.52
CA PHE A 9 -51.55 49.96 -53.79
C PHE A 9 -52.84 49.20 -54.13
N LEU A 10 -53.88 49.26 -53.26
CA LEU A 10 -55.26 48.80 -53.52
C LEU A 10 -55.87 49.53 -54.74
N ILE A 11 -55.27 49.34 -55.91
CA ILE A 11 -55.71 49.82 -57.19
C ILE A 11 -56.39 48.61 -57.79
N ASP A 12 -57.72 48.65 -57.85
CA ASP A 12 -58.48 47.67 -58.63
C ASP A 12 -57.94 47.71 -60.06
N GLU A 13 -57.27 46.64 -60.50
CA GLU A 13 -56.71 46.53 -61.86
C GLU A 13 -57.77 46.84 -62.94
N LYS A 14 -59.06 46.61 -62.61
CA LYS A 14 -60.21 46.98 -63.44
C LYS A 14 -60.39 48.50 -63.58
N PHE A 15 -60.17 49.27 -62.53
CA PHE A 15 -60.29 50.72 -62.55
C PHE A 15 -59.13 51.35 -63.35
N GLU A 16 -57.90 50.84 -63.17
CA GLU A 16 -56.74 51.32 -63.91
C GLU A 16 -56.86 51.05 -65.42
N ASN A 17 -57.37 49.86 -65.79
CA ASN A 17 -57.60 49.51 -67.20
C ASN A 17 -58.71 50.36 -67.84
N ASN A 18 -59.80 50.63 -67.11
CA ASN A 18 -60.88 51.48 -67.61
C ASN A 18 -60.43 52.95 -67.75
N LEU A 19 -59.68 53.48 -66.77
CA LEU A 19 -59.12 54.83 -66.83
C LEU A 19 -58.15 54.98 -68.01
N LYS A 20 -57.23 54.03 -68.18
CA LYS A 20 -56.29 54.01 -69.33
C LYS A 20 -57.03 53.99 -70.66
N PHE A 21 -58.11 53.22 -70.77
CA PHE A 21 -58.92 53.17 -71.97
C PHE A 21 -59.55 54.54 -72.30
N TRP A 22 -60.27 55.15 -71.35
CA TRP A 22 -60.97 56.43 -71.60
C TRP A 22 -60.03 57.61 -71.86
N VAL A 23 -58.90 57.66 -71.14
CA VAL A 23 -57.89 58.72 -71.30
C VAL A 23 -57.21 58.67 -72.65
N LEU A 24 -57.05 57.47 -73.24
CA LEU A 24 -56.38 57.28 -74.52
C LEU A 24 -57.36 57.39 -75.70
N LEU A 25 -58.62 57.05 -75.47
CA LEU A 25 -59.69 57.08 -76.48
C LEU A 25 -59.99 58.50 -76.99
N GLY A 26 -60.05 59.50 -76.11
CA GLY A 26 -60.34 60.89 -76.49
C GLY A 26 -59.28 61.50 -77.43
N PRO A 27 -58.00 61.51 -77.06
CA PRO A 27 -56.91 61.96 -77.93
C PRO A 27 -56.82 61.17 -79.23
N PHE A 28 -57.13 59.87 -79.21
CA PHE A 28 -57.16 59.05 -80.41
C PHE A 28 -58.25 59.50 -81.40
N PHE A 29 -59.47 59.75 -80.92
CA PHE A 29 -60.54 60.30 -81.76
C PHE A 29 -60.19 61.69 -82.29
N LEU A 30 -59.56 62.54 -81.48
CA LEU A 30 -59.10 63.85 -81.92
C LEU A 30 -58.04 63.75 -83.01
N LEU A 31 -57.08 62.84 -82.87
CA LEU A 31 -56.04 62.61 -83.88
C LEU A 31 -56.63 62.11 -85.20
N LEU A 32 -57.59 61.17 -85.13
CA LEU A 32 -58.32 60.68 -86.31
C LEU A 32 -59.09 61.81 -86.99
N THR A 33 -59.75 62.67 -86.19
CA THR A 33 -60.54 63.79 -86.71
C THR A 33 -59.66 64.88 -87.32
N ILE A 34 -58.51 65.17 -86.71
CA ILE A 34 -57.50 66.12 -87.22
C ILE A 34 -56.97 65.66 -88.60
N ALA A 35 -56.77 64.36 -88.81
CA ALA A 35 -56.30 63.84 -90.10
C ALA A 35 -57.27 64.09 -91.27
N LEU A 36 -58.55 64.31 -90.98
CA LEU A 36 -59.60 64.61 -91.95
C LEU A 36 -60.01 66.09 -91.98
N ALA A 37 -59.47 66.89 -91.05
CA ALA A 37 -59.85 68.27 -90.83
C ALA A 37 -59.10 69.26 -91.74
N SER A 38 -59.67 70.44 -91.93
CA SER A 38 -58.95 71.57 -92.51
C SER A 38 -57.82 72.04 -91.58
N PHE A 39 -56.80 72.70 -92.14
CA PHE A 39 -55.66 73.21 -91.37
C PHE A 39 -56.10 74.19 -90.26
N GLU A 40 -57.10 75.02 -90.52
CA GLU A 40 -57.68 75.94 -89.52
C GLU A 40 -58.31 75.20 -88.34
N LEU A 41 -59.09 74.15 -88.63
CA LEU A 41 -59.73 73.31 -87.62
C LEU A 41 -58.69 72.51 -86.82
N CYS A 42 -57.54 72.17 -87.41
CA CYS A 42 -56.40 71.59 -86.70
C CYS A 42 -55.82 72.55 -85.65
N ILE A 43 -55.62 73.83 -86.02
CA ILE A 43 -55.12 74.86 -85.10
C ILE A 43 -56.10 75.07 -83.94
N ILE A 44 -57.40 75.15 -84.25
CA ILE A 44 -58.46 75.29 -83.26
C ILE A 44 -58.49 74.09 -82.31
N THR A 45 -58.34 72.87 -82.84
CA THR A 45 -58.30 71.65 -82.02
C THR A 45 -57.07 71.62 -81.13
N ALA A 46 -55.89 72.01 -81.63
CA ALA A 46 -54.67 72.09 -80.83
C ALA A 46 -54.77 73.13 -79.72
N ALA A 47 -55.30 74.32 -80.00
CA ALA A 47 -55.57 75.35 -79.01
C ALA A 47 -56.59 74.89 -77.96
N SER A 48 -57.64 74.20 -78.41
CA SER A 48 -58.68 73.62 -77.55
C SER A 48 -58.14 72.53 -76.63
N LEU A 49 -57.28 71.65 -77.14
CA LEU A 49 -56.58 70.64 -76.34
C LEU A 49 -55.70 71.28 -75.28
N PHE A 50 -54.94 72.32 -75.64
CA PHE A 50 -54.12 73.07 -74.69
C PHE A 50 -54.97 73.72 -73.59
N LEU A 51 -56.10 74.33 -73.96
CA LEU A 51 -57.04 74.91 -73.00
C LEU A 51 -57.65 73.84 -72.09
N CYS A 52 -58.05 72.69 -72.62
CA CYS A 52 -58.56 71.56 -71.83
C CYS A 52 -57.51 71.03 -70.85
N TYR A 53 -56.25 70.91 -71.29
CA TYR A 53 -55.14 70.51 -70.42
C TYR A 53 -54.90 71.53 -69.29
N ARG A 54 -54.82 72.82 -69.63
CA ARG A 54 -54.45 73.88 -68.68
C ARG A 54 -55.58 74.29 -67.73
N PHE A 55 -56.81 74.35 -68.24
CA PHE A 55 -57.99 74.92 -67.56
C PHE A 55 -59.13 73.92 -67.33
N ARG A 56 -58.95 72.64 -67.68
CA ARG A 56 -59.91 71.54 -67.43
C ARG A 56 -61.30 71.81 -68.02
N PHE A 57 -62.38 71.52 -67.29
CA PHE A 57 -63.75 71.80 -67.70
C PHE A 57 -63.98 73.26 -68.10
N LYS A 58 -63.33 74.23 -67.43
CA LYS A 58 -63.39 75.64 -67.88
C LYS A 58 -62.77 75.81 -69.27
N GLY A 59 -61.65 75.13 -69.51
CA GLY A 59 -61.02 75.03 -70.83
C GLY A 59 -61.90 74.35 -71.87
N LEU A 60 -62.64 73.29 -71.49
CA LEU A 60 -63.62 72.62 -72.36
C LEU A 60 -64.73 73.58 -72.79
N TYR A 61 -65.34 74.32 -71.87
CA TYR A 61 -66.37 75.30 -72.22
C TYR A 61 -65.86 76.39 -73.16
N ILE A 62 -64.65 76.89 -72.92
CA ILE A 62 -64.00 77.87 -73.80
C ILE A 62 -63.73 77.25 -75.18
N SER A 63 -63.27 76.01 -75.23
CA SER A 63 -62.97 75.28 -76.47
C SER A 63 -64.23 75.03 -77.30
N LEU A 64 -65.33 74.61 -76.65
CA LEU A 64 -66.62 74.41 -77.30
C LEU A 64 -67.18 75.74 -77.81
N ALA A 65 -67.06 76.82 -77.04
CA ALA A 65 -67.49 78.15 -77.50
C ALA A 65 -66.69 78.63 -78.72
N LEU A 66 -65.38 78.38 -78.75
CA LEU A 66 -64.51 78.71 -79.87
C LEU A 66 -64.86 77.87 -81.12
N LEU A 67 -65.15 76.58 -80.94
CA LEU A 67 -65.58 75.69 -82.01
C LEU A 67 -66.97 76.08 -82.56
N ILE A 68 -67.91 76.49 -81.71
CA ILE A 68 -69.21 77.02 -82.13
C ILE A 68 -69.03 78.32 -82.93
N PHE A 69 -68.19 79.24 -82.45
CA PHE A 69 -67.92 80.49 -83.15
C PHE A 69 -67.28 80.24 -84.53
N TYR A 70 -66.35 79.30 -84.60
CA TYR A 70 -65.76 78.86 -85.87
C TYR A 70 -66.80 78.24 -86.81
N SER A 71 -67.68 77.38 -86.29
CA SER A 71 -68.78 76.77 -87.06
C SER A 71 -69.66 77.84 -87.72
N PHE A 72 -70.07 78.87 -86.96
CA PHE A 72 -70.83 79.99 -87.50
C PHE A 72 -70.06 80.77 -88.58
N TYR A 73 -68.76 81.02 -88.36
CA TYR A 73 -67.92 81.74 -89.32
C TYR A 73 -67.75 80.98 -90.65
N VAL A 74 -67.52 79.67 -90.59
CA VAL A 74 -67.34 78.79 -91.74
C VAL A 74 -68.66 78.59 -92.49
N GLN A 75 -69.77 78.37 -91.79
CA GLN A 75 -71.08 78.12 -92.40
C GLN A 75 -71.63 79.33 -93.16
N VAL A 76 -71.30 80.56 -92.72
CA VAL A 76 -71.74 81.78 -93.42
C VAL A 76 -70.93 82.04 -94.70
N ASN A 77 -69.67 81.57 -94.77
CA ASN A 77 -68.74 81.94 -95.84
C ASN A 77 -68.49 80.84 -96.90
N LEU A 78 -68.84 79.58 -96.66
CA LEU A 78 -68.51 78.46 -97.56
C LEU A 78 -69.78 77.74 -98.04
N GLU A 79 -70.11 77.85 -99.33
CA GLU A 79 -71.35 77.31 -99.93
C GLU A 79 -71.38 75.78 -100.15
N THR A 80 -70.33 75.03 -99.80
CA THR A 80 -70.29 73.56 -100.05
C THR A 80 -69.84 72.73 -98.84
N PHE A 81 -70.53 71.60 -98.62
CA PHE A 81 -70.27 70.55 -97.62
C PHE A 81 -70.52 70.87 -96.13
N HIS A 82 -71.56 71.64 -95.79
CA HIS A 82 -71.93 71.96 -94.40
C HIS A 82 -72.08 70.75 -93.47
N LEU A 83 -72.71 69.66 -93.94
CA LEU A 83 -72.94 68.45 -93.15
C LEU A 83 -71.63 67.73 -92.78
N TRP A 84 -70.63 67.75 -93.67
CA TRP A 84 -69.33 67.12 -93.42
C TRP A 84 -68.54 67.89 -92.36
N ASN A 85 -68.49 69.21 -92.48
CA ASN A 85 -67.80 70.08 -91.50
C ASN A 85 -68.46 70.02 -90.12
N LEU A 86 -69.79 70.00 -90.06
CA LEU A 86 -70.53 69.80 -88.81
C LEU A 86 -70.21 68.45 -88.17
N GLY A 87 -70.07 67.38 -88.98
CA GLY A 87 -69.65 66.06 -88.50
C GLY A 87 -68.25 66.07 -87.87
N LEU A 88 -67.29 66.75 -88.50
CA LEU A 88 -65.92 66.91 -87.96
C LEU A 88 -65.91 67.75 -86.68
N GLU A 89 -66.65 68.85 -86.64
CA GLU A 89 -66.81 69.70 -85.47
C GLU A 89 -67.42 68.96 -84.28
N LEU A 90 -68.47 68.17 -84.53
CA LEU A 90 -69.10 67.33 -83.50
C LEU A 90 -68.13 66.25 -83.00
N SER A 91 -67.36 65.63 -83.89
CA SER A 91 -66.34 64.65 -83.53
C SER A 91 -65.22 65.28 -82.69
N ILE A 92 -64.79 66.50 -83.01
CA ILE A 92 -63.83 67.27 -82.19
C ILE A 92 -64.44 67.61 -80.83
N ALA A 93 -65.69 68.07 -80.79
CA ALA A 93 -66.37 68.38 -79.54
C ALA A 93 -66.45 67.13 -78.63
N LEU A 94 -66.85 65.97 -79.18
CA LEU A 94 -66.89 64.70 -78.45
C LEU A 94 -65.49 64.24 -78.00
N GLY A 95 -64.48 64.39 -78.86
CA GLY A 95 -63.09 64.08 -78.54
C GLY A 95 -62.54 64.97 -77.41
N LEU A 96 -62.88 66.26 -77.40
CA LEU A 96 -62.50 67.19 -76.32
C LEU A 96 -63.23 66.87 -75.02
N ILE A 97 -64.53 66.55 -75.09
CA ILE A 97 -65.34 66.14 -73.93
C ILE A 97 -64.73 64.89 -73.28
N THR A 98 -64.49 63.83 -74.06
CA THR A 98 -63.90 62.57 -73.58
C THR A 98 -62.51 62.79 -72.99
N THR A 99 -61.66 63.60 -73.65
CA THR A 99 -60.33 63.94 -73.13
C THR A 99 -60.41 64.73 -71.81
N ALA A 100 -61.32 65.69 -71.70
CA ALA A 100 -61.49 66.49 -70.48
C ALA A 100 -61.97 65.64 -69.29
N PHE A 101 -62.93 64.73 -69.52
CA PHE A 101 -63.37 63.80 -68.48
C PHE A 101 -62.25 62.85 -68.04
N GLY A 102 -61.48 62.30 -68.99
CA GLY A 102 -60.32 61.45 -68.66
C GLY A 102 -59.29 62.17 -67.79
N LEU A 103 -58.95 63.42 -68.10
CA LEU A 103 -57.98 64.20 -67.32
C LEU A 103 -58.45 64.51 -65.88
N ASP A 104 -59.75 64.72 -65.67
CA ASP A 104 -60.29 65.00 -64.33
C ASP A 104 -60.33 63.75 -63.44
N GLU A 105 -60.63 62.59 -64.04
CA GLU A 105 -60.65 61.32 -63.35
C GLU A 105 -59.23 60.89 -62.89
N ILE A 106 -58.21 61.10 -63.73
CA ILE A 106 -56.79 60.91 -63.34
C ILE A 106 -56.44 61.73 -62.09
N LYS A 107 -56.85 63.00 -62.05
CA LYS A 107 -56.53 63.87 -60.92
C LYS A 107 -57.22 63.42 -59.65
N THR A 108 -58.50 63.05 -59.74
CA THR A 108 -59.27 62.54 -58.61
C THR A 108 -58.64 61.26 -58.06
N PHE A 109 -58.14 60.39 -58.95
CA PHE A 109 -57.39 59.20 -58.58
C PHE A 109 -56.07 59.55 -57.86
N ILE A 110 -55.28 60.49 -58.38
CA ILE A 110 -54.02 60.92 -57.74
C ILE A 110 -54.26 61.47 -56.32
N VAL A 111 -55.30 62.29 -56.13
CA VAL A 111 -55.63 62.89 -54.81
C VAL A 111 -56.15 61.84 -53.82
N LYS A 112 -56.98 60.88 -54.28
CA LYS A 112 -57.44 59.77 -53.44
C LYS A 112 -56.29 58.82 -53.09
N GLY A 113 -55.39 58.55 -54.04
CA GLY A 113 -54.20 57.72 -53.84
C GLY A 113 -53.25 58.32 -52.81
N SER A 114 -52.95 59.63 -52.88
CA SER A 114 -52.02 60.26 -51.93
C SER A 114 -52.57 60.28 -50.49
N SER A 115 -53.87 60.57 -50.31
CA SER A 115 -54.48 60.67 -48.98
C SER A 115 -54.69 59.34 -48.27
N THR A 116 -54.84 58.24 -49.02
CA THR A 116 -54.93 56.88 -48.46
C THR A 116 -53.54 56.34 -48.12
N LEU A 117 -52.56 56.55 -49.01
CA LEU A 117 -51.18 56.14 -48.81
C LEU A 117 -50.56 56.76 -47.55
N ASP A 118 -50.80 58.05 -47.29
CA ASP A 118 -50.28 58.72 -46.09
C ASP A 118 -50.82 58.10 -44.80
N LYS A 119 -52.12 57.75 -44.76
CA LYS A 119 -52.74 57.12 -43.58
C LYS A 119 -52.22 55.71 -43.35
N ASP A 120 -52.11 54.92 -44.41
CA ASP A 120 -51.64 53.54 -44.31
C ASP A 120 -50.16 53.49 -43.92
N VAL A 121 -49.33 54.39 -44.45
CA VAL A 121 -47.92 54.53 -44.06
C VAL A 121 -47.79 54.93 -42.59
N ILE A 122 -48.62 55.85 -42.09
CA ILE A 122 -48.63 56.22 -40.67
C ILE A 122 -49.04 55.03 -39.79
N ASN A 123 -50.09 54.30 -40.18
CA ASN A 123 -50.53 53.12 -39.44
C ASN A 123 -49.47 52.02 -39.41
N LEU A 124 -48.81 51.75 -40.55
CA LEU A 124 -47.72 50.78 -40.63
C LEU A 124 -46.51 51.20 -39.77
N LYS A 125 -46.19 52.50 -39.75
CA LYS A 125 -45.13 53.03 -38.90
C LYS A 125 -45.44 52.83 -37.42
N ASN A 126 -46.70 53.06 -37.01
CA ASN A 126 -47.14 52.83 -35.63
C ASN A 126 -47.11 51.33 -35.27
N GLU A 127 -47.56 50.45 -36.17
CA GLU A 127 -47.49 49.00 -35.95
C GLU A 127 -46.04 48.51 -35.83
N LEU A 128 -45.13 49.02 -36.67
CA LEU A 128 -43.70 48.72 -36.58
C LEU A 128 -43.10 49.19 -35.26
N PHE A 129 -43.48 50.38 -34.77
CA PHE A 129 -43.00 50.92 -33.50
C PHE A 129 -43.48 50.07 -32.31
N GLU A 130 -44.76 49.67 -32.29
CA GLU A 130 -45.28 48.78 -31.24
C GLU A 130 -44.60 47.40 -31.29
N ARG A 131 -44.37 46.83 -32.48
CA ARG A 131 -43.61 45.58 -32.60
C ARG A 131 -42.17 45.72 -32.10
N GLN A 132 -41.50 46.84 -32.42
CA GLN A 132 -40.16 47.11 -31.92
C GLN A 132 -40.14 47.17 -30.39
N LYS A 133 -41.10 47.86 -29.77
CA LYS A 133 -41.22 47.95 -28.32
C LYS A 133 -41.48 46.59 -27.66
N ILE A 134 -42.31 45.75 -28.27
CA ILE A 134 -42.52 44.36 -27.82
C ILE A 134 -41.20 43.59 -27.88
N PHE A 135 -40.45 43.71 -28.99
CA PHE A 135 -39.17 43.04 -29.16
C PHE A 135 -38.14 43.45 -28.10
N GLU A 136 -37.97 44.76 -27.87
CA GLU A 136 -37.09 45.30 -26.83
C GLU A 136 -37.47 44.80 -25.43
N ASN A 137 -38.77 44.70 -25.14
CA ASN A 137 -39.24 44.16 -23.86
C ASN A 137 -38.96 42.66 -23.73
N THR A 138 -39.14 41.89 -24.80
CA THR A 138 -38.78 40.46 -24.80
C THR A 138 -37.28 40.23 -24.66
N GLU A 139 -36.45 41.08 -25.28
CA GLU A 139 -35.00 41.03 -25.16
C GLU A 139 -34.56 41.28 -23.72
N ARG A 140 -35.11 42.32 -23.06
CA ARG A 140 -34.84 42.59 -21.63
C ARG A 140 -35.26 41.42 -20.75
N ASN A 141 -36.46 40.88 -20.94
CA ASN A 141 -36.94 39.73 -20.16
C ASN A 141 -36.03 38.49 -20.35
N LEU A 142 -35.56 38.24 -21.57
CA LEU A 142 -34.62 37.15 -21.84
C LEU A 142 -33.26 37.40 -21.17
N GLN A 143 -32.77 38.63 -21.19
CA GLN A 143 -31.53 39.01 -20.53
C GLN A 143 -31.62 38.86 -19.01
N ASP A 144 -32.74 39.25 -18.40
CA ASP A 144 -33.01 39.07 -16.97
C ASP A 144 -33.07 37.57 -16.63
N ASN A 145 -33.79 36.77 -17.43
CA ASN A 145 -33.86 35.31 -17.24
C ASN A 145 -32.48 34.64 -17.38
N LEU A 146 -31.64 35.08 -18.33
CA LEU A 146 -30.26 34.61 -18.47
C LEU A 146 -29.42 34.98 -17.23
N SER A 147 -29.60 36.18 -16.67
CA SER A 147 -28.89 36.59 -15.46
C SER A 147 -29.27 35.72 -14.25
N ILE A 148 -30.56 35.40 -14.09
CA ILE A 148 -31.05 34.51 -13.03
C ILE A 148 -30.48 33.10 -13.22
N LEU A 149 -30.52 32.58 -14.45
CA LEU A 149 -30.01 31.25 -14.76
C LEU A 149 -28.49 31.15 -14.48
N ASN A 150 -27.71 32.18 -14.81
CA ASN A 150 -26.28 32.22 -14.51
C ASN A 150 -26.01 32.21 -13.00
N VAL A 151 -26.77 32.99 -12.22
CA VAL A 151 -26.65 32.99 -10.75
C VAL A 151 -26.98 31.60 -10.16
N ASP A 152 -27.99 30.92 -10.70
CA ASP A 152 -28.33 29.57 -10.25
C ASP A 152 -27.30 28.52 -10.68
N LEU A 153 -26.66 28.70 -11.83
CA LEU A 153 -25.54 27.87 -12.29
C LEU A 153 -24.34 28.04 -11.35
N ASP A 154 -23.96 29.27 -11.02
CA ASP A 154 -22.88 29.57 -10.07
C ASP A 154 -23.14 28.96 -8.69
N LYS A 155 -24.37 29.03 -8.18
CA LYS A 155 -24.75 28.36 -6.92
C LYS A 155 -24.61 26.84 -7.00
N LYS A 156 -24.99 26.23 -8.12
CA LYS A 156 -24.83 24.78 -8.33
C LYS A 156 -23.36 24.40 -8.39
N ASP A 157 -22.53 25.19 -9.07
CA ASP A 157 -21.08 24.96 -9.14
C ASP A 157 -20.41 25.09 -7.77
N GLN A 158 -20.82 26.08 -6.97
CA GLN A 158 -20.38 26.19 -5.57
C GLN A 158 -20.77 24.96 -4.74
N LYS A 159 -21.99 24.45 -4.93
CA LYS A 159 -22.47 23.24 -4.24
C LYS A 159 -21.72 21.98 -4.69
N ILE A 160 -21.44 21.85 -5.98
CA ILE A 160 -20.63 20.76 -6.54
C ILE A 160 -19.21 20.81 -5.95
N ASN A 161 -18.59 21.98 -5.90
CA ASN A 161 -17.27 22.16 -5.30
C ASN A 161 -17.25 21.85 -3.79
N PHE A 162 -18.33 22.19 -3.08
CA PHE A 162 -18.50 21.80 -1.68
C PHE A 162 -18.55 20.26 -1.54
N PHE A 163 -19.35 19.57 -2.35
CA PHE A 163 -19.42 18.11 -2.32
C PHE A 163 -18.11 17.44 -2.73
N PHE A 164 -17.33 18.02 -3.65
CA PHE A 164 -16.00 17.51 -3.97
C PHE A 164 -15.04 17.60 -2.77
N LYS A 165 -15.06 18.72 -2.03
CA LYS A 165 -14.26 18.86 -0.80
C LYS A 165 -14.70 17.86 0.27
N GLU A 166 -16.01 17.69 0.45
CA GLU A 166 -16.56 16.73 1.40
C GLU A 166 -16.17 15.28 1.03
N ASN A 167 -16.24 14.91 -0.25
CA ASN A 167 -15.80 13.60 -0.72
C ASN A 167 -14.30 13.36 -0.49
N GLU A 168 -13.45 14.37 -0.72
CA GLU A 168 -12.01 14.25 -0.42
C GLU A 168 -11.76 14.10 1.08
N THR A 169 -12.51 14.79 1.95
CA THR A 169 -12.43 14.58 3.40
C THR A 169 -12.84 13.16 3.79
N ILE A 170 -13.99 12.66 3.30
CA ILE A 170 -14.45 11.29 3.57
C ILE A 170 -13.43 10.26 3.07
N LYS A 171 -12.83 10.48 1.90
CA LYS A 171 -11.81 9.59 1.34
C LYS A 171 -10.55 9.58 2.21
N SER A 172 -10.15 10.72 2.76
CA SER A 172 -9.02 10.81 3.70
C SER A 172 -9.32 10.09 5.02
N GLU A 173 -10.51 10.27 5.59
CA GLU A 173 -10.96 9.58 6.81
C GLU A 173 -11.07 8.07 6.60
N LEU A 174 -11.59 7.64 5.45
CA LEU A 174 -11.67 6.22 5.09
C LEU A 174 -10.28 5.61 4.98
N LYS A 175 -9.32 6.32 4.37
CA LYS A 175 -7.94 5.86 4.26
C LYS A 175 -7.29 5.71 5.64
N GLU A 176 -7.50 6.67 6.54
CA GLU A 176 -7.01 6.59 7.92
C GLU A 176 -7.67 5.43 8.69
N SER A 177 -8.97 5.22 8.51
CA SER A 177 -9.72 4.10 9.10
C SER A 177 -9.20 2.74 8.61
N ILE A 178 -8.91 2.61 7.31
CA ILE A 178 -8.29 1.40 6.73
C ILE A 178 -6.91 1.17 7.33
N GLN A 179 -6.06 2.19 7.39
CA GLN A 179 -4.72 2.08 7.99
C GLN A 179 -4.79 1.65 9.47
N LYS A 180 -5.73 2.21 10.23
CA LYS A 180 -5.96 1.82 11.63
C LYS A 180 -6.44 0.38 11.73
N LYS A 181 -7.32 -0.06 10.83
CA LYS A 181 -7.78 -1.46 10.77
C LYS A 181 -6.62 -2.41 10.46
N ASP A 182 -5.77 -2.08 9.49
CA ASP A 182 -4.62 -2.91 9.13
C ASP A 182 -3.61 -2.99 10.28
N TYR A 183 -3.38 -1.89 10.99
CA TYR A 183 -2.57 -1.89 12.22
C TYR A 183 -3.15 -2.83 13.30
N LEU A 184 -4.45 -2.72 13.59
CA LEU A 184 -5.11 -3.57 14.58
C LEU A 184 -5.14 -5.05 14.15
N LEU A 185 -5.23 -5.33 12.85
CA LEU A 185 -5.16 -6.69 12.32
C LEU A 185 -3.77 -7.29 12.54
N ASN A 186 -2.71 -6.52 12.25
CA ASN A 186 -1.33 -6.95 12.53
C ASN A 186 -1.08 -7.16 14.03
N GLU A 187 -1.63 -6.29 14.89
CA GLU A 187 -1.55 -6.46 16.35
C GLU A 187 -2.28 -7.74 16.81
N LEU A 188 -3.46 -8.02 16.24
CA LEU A 188 -4.21 -9.24 16.51
C LEU A 188 -3.44 -10.49 16.07
N ASP A 189 -2.82 -10.48 14.89
CA ASP A 189 -2.01 -11.59 14.39
C ASP A 189 -0.80 -11.87 15.31
N LEU A 190 -0.16 -10.83 15.84
CA LEU A 190 0.90 -10.98 16.84
C LEU A 190 0.36 -11.60 18.14
N LYS A 191 -0.81 -11.15 18.62
CA LYS A 191 -1.44 -11.71 19.81
C LYS A 191 -1.87 -13.17 19.63
N VAL A 192 -2.34 -13.54 18.45
CA VAL A 192 -2.66 -14.95 18.13
C VAL A 192 -1.41 -15.81 18.18
N LYS A 193 -0.27 -15.34 17.62
CA LYS A 193 1.01 -16.05 17.72
C LYS A 193 1.47 -16.20 19.17
N GLU A 194 1.38 -15.14 19.98
CA GLU A 194 1.69 -15.21 21.41
C GLU A 194 0.82 -16.25 22.13
N ILE A 195 -0.48 -16.34 21.80
CA ILE A 195 -1.39 -17.34 22.38
C ILE A 195 -0.98 -18.75 21.96
N ASP A 196 -0.62 -18.97 20.70
CA ASP A 196 -0.20 -20.29 20.22
C ASP A 196 1.13 -20.72 20.85
N ASP A 197 2.09 -19.80 21.01
CA ASP A 197 3.33 -20.06 21.75
C ASP A 197 3.05 -20.40 23.22
N LEU A 198 2.12 -19.68 23.88
CA LEU A 198 1.71 -19.98 25.25
C LEU A 198 1.01 -21.33 25.37
N LYS A 199 0.21 -21.75 24.38
CA LYS A 199 -0.39 -23.09 24.35
C LYS A 199 0.67 -24.18 24.23
N ILE A 200 1.69 -24.00 23.39
CA ILE A 200 2.80 -24.95 23.29
C ILE A 200 3.48 -25.09 24.65
N ILE A 201 3.78 -23.97 25.33
CA ILE A 201 4.37 -23.99 26.67
C ILE A 201 3.44 -24.69 27.67
N GLN A 202 2.14 -24.44 27.58
CA GLN A 202 1.15 -25.09 28.45
C GLN A 202 1.12 -26.61 28.22
N ASP A 203 1.15 -27.06 26.98
CA ASP A 203 1.18 -28.49 26.63
C ASP A 203 2.48 -29.14 27.13
N GLU A 204 3.64 -28.50 26.95
CA GLU A 204 4.91 -28.98 27.52
C GLU A 204 4.87 -29.07 29.05
N LEU A 205 4.22 -28.11 29.71
CA LEU A 205 4.05 -28.12 31.16
C LEU A 205 3.11 -29.25 31.57
N TYR A 206 2.00 -29.48 30.86
CA TYR A 206 1.12 -30.61 31.13
C TYR A 206 1.81 -31.96 30.91
N GLU A 207 2.64 -32.09 29.89
CA GLU A 207 3.43 -33.30 29.66
C GLU A 207 4.41 -33.53 30.84
N LYS A 208 5.16 -32.50 31.24
CA LYS A 208 6.04 -32.53 32.44
C LYS A 208 5.26 -32.88 33.71
N LEU A 209 4.06 -32.33 33.87
CA LEU A 209 3.21 -32.62 35.02
C LEU A 209 2.70 -34.06 34.97
N SER A 210 2.40 -34.61 33.79
CA SER A 210 2.06 -36.02 33.60
C SER A 210 3.21 -36.93 34.04
N TYR A 211 4.44 -36.65 33.60
CA TYR A 211 5.62 -37.41 34.05
C TYR A 211 5.84 -37.35 35.57
N LEU A 212 5.50 -36.22 36.20
CA LEU A 212 5.56 -36.08 37.66
C LEU A 212 4.36 -36.70 38.39
N LYS A 213 3.26 -36.95 37.70
CA LYS A 213 2.03 -37.54 38.25
C LYS A 213 1.97 -39.05 38.08
N ASP A 214 2.83 -39.62 37.23
CA ASP A 214 3.11 -41.06 37.21
C ASP A 214 3.76 -41.47 38.54
N GLU A 215 2.89 -41.73 39.53
CA GLU A 215 3.26 -42.24 40.85
C GLU A 215 4.10 -43.51 40.73
N GLU A 216 3.88 -44.35 39.71
CA GLU A 216 4.70 -45.55 39.47
C GLU A 216 6.17 -45.20 39.17
N PHE A 217 6.46 -44.17 38.38
CA PHE A 217 7.84 -43.75 38.08
C PHE A 217 8.52 -43.14 39.32
N LEU A 218 7.80 -42.30 40.07
CA LEU A 218 8.32 -41.74 41.32
C LEU A 218 8.52 -42.82 42.39
N GLN A 219 7.63 -43.81 42.45
CA GLN A 219 7.69 -44.93 43.39
C GLN A 219 8.80 -45.91 43.01
N GLU A 220 9.03 -46.17 41.72
CA GLU A 220 10.15 -46.98 41.22
C GLU A 220 11.50 -46.30 41.50
N ASN A 221 11.63 -44.99 41.23
CA ASN A 221 12.84 -44.24 41.58
C ASN A 221 13.06 -44.20 43.10
N ASN A 222 12.02 -44.03 43.90
CA ASN A 222 12.14 -44.03 45.36
C ASN A 222 12.49 -45.43 45.88
N GLN A 223 11.97 -46.50 45.29
CA GLN A 223 12.39 -47.88 45.59
C GLN A 223 13.84 -48.15 45.19
N ASN A 224 14.29 -47.65 44.04
CA ASN A 224 15.69 -47.76 43.61
C ASN A 224 16.62 -46.99 44.54
N PHE A 225 16.26 -45.76 44.92
CA PHE A 225 17.01 -45.02 45.93
C PHE A 225 17.00 -45.71 47.30
N GLN A 226 15.89 -46.33 47.72
CA GLN A 226 15.86 -47.11 48.96
C GLN A 226 16.76 -48.36 48.88
N LYS A 227 16.80 -49.04 47.73
CA LYS A 227 17.73 -50.15 47.49
C LYS A 227 19.18 -49.69 47.53
N GLU A 228 19.54 -48.64 46.81
CA GLU A 228 20.88 -48.04 46.83
C GLU A 228 21.27 -47.62 48.26
N LEU A 229 20.36 -47.01 49.02
CA LEU A 229 20.62 -46.62 50.42
C LEU A 229 20.81 -47.84 51.32
N SER A 230 20.10 -48.94 51.06
CA SER A 230 20.27 -50.20 51.79
C SER A 230 21.59 -50.91 51.44
N GLU A 231 21.99 -50.90 50.17
CA GLU A 231 23.27 -51.42 49.69
C GLU A 231 24.44 -50.59 50.24
N LEU A 232 24.31 -49.27 50.24
CA LEU A 232 25.31 -48.37 50.80
C LEU A 232 25.43 -48.56 52.32
N LYS A 233 24.31 -48.74 53.04
CA LYS A 233 24.33 -49.09 54.47
C LYS A 233 25.03 -50.42 54.73
N LEU A 234 24.74 -51.44 53.92
CA LEU A 234 25.38 -52.75 54.02
C LEU A 234 26.89 -52.63 53.73
N HIS A 235 27.28 -51.88 52.71
CA HIS A 235 28.68 -51.63 52.38
C HIS A 235 29.40 -50.89 53.53
N LEU A 236 28.76 -49.88 54.13
CA LEU A 236 29.34 -49.11 55.23
C LEU A 236 29.46 -49.96 56.50
N GLN A 237 28.50 -50.86 56.73
CA GLN A 237 28.57 -51.84 57.81
C GLN A 237 29.69 -52.87 57.58
N ASN A 238 29.83 -53.39 56.36
CA ASN A 238 30.93 -54.28 55.99
C ASN A 238 32.30 -53.61 56.17
N GLN A 239 32.44 -52.35 55.77
CA GLN A 239 33.67 -51.57 56.00
C GLN A 239 33.94 -51.35 57.49
N LYS A 240 32.89 -51.15 58.30
CA LYS A 240 33.03 -51.05 59.75
C LYS A 240 33.51 -52.36 60.36
N GLU A 241 32.95 -53.49 59.94
CA GLU A 241 33.38 -54.83 60.39
C GLU A 241 34.81 -55.15 59.94
N GLU A 242 35.21 -54.77 58.71
CA GLU A 242 36.59 -54.89 58.25
C GLU A 242 37.55 -54.02 59.07
N LYS A 243 37.15 -52.77 59.35
CA LYS A 243 37.92 -51.87 60.22
C LYS A 243 38.09 -52.47 61.61
N ASP A 244 37.04 -53.05 62.19
CA ASP A 244 37.09 -53.69 63.50
C ASP A 244 37.99 -54.94 63.47
N LYS A 245 37.96 -55.76 62.40
CA LYS A 245 38.89 -56.88 62.20
C LYS A 245 40.34 -56.41 62.09
N ILE A 246 40.60 -55.34 61.33
CA ILE A 246 41.94 -54.73 61.23
C ILE A 246 42.39 -54.21 62.59
N LEU A 247 41.50 -53.61 63.38
CA LEU A 247 41.80 -53.09 64.71
C LEU A 247 42.14 -54.22 65.70
N ILE A 248 41.44 -55.36 65.62
CA ILE A 248 41.77 -56.57 66.38
C ILE A 248 43.16 -57.09 65.96
N GLN A 249 43.44 -57.23 64.66
CA GLN A 249 44.75 -57.65 64.16
C GLN A 249 45.87 -56.69 64.56
N LEU A 250 45.60 -55.39 64.57
CA LEU A 250 46.55 -54.36 65.00
C LEU A 250 46.84 -54.51 66.49
N ASN A 251 45.81 -54.72 67.32
CA ASN A 251 45.97 -54.94 68.76
C ASN A 251 46.74 -56.23 69.05
N GLU A 252 46.50 -57.32 68.32
CA GLU A 252 47.30 -58.55 68.41
C GLU A 252 48.76 -58.30 68.03
N LYS A 253 49.03 -57.52 66.98
CA LYS A 253 50.39 -57.12 66.60
C LYS A 253 51.05 -56.24 67.67
N ILE A 254 50.32 -55.29 68.26
CA ILE A 254 50.80 -54.45 69.36
C ILE A 254 51.13 -55.31 70.57
N GLN A 255 50.30 -56.30 70.92
CA GLN A 255 50.62 -57.24 71.99
C GLN A 255 51.88 -58.06 71.69
N LYS A 256 52.04 -58.55 70.45
CA LYS A 256 53.28 -59.24 70.03
C LYS A 256 54.51 -58.33 70.12
N ILE A 257 54.38 -57.05 69.74
CA ILE A 257 55.44 -56.05 69.89
C ILE A 257 55.76 -55.85 71.37
N LYS A 258 54.76 -55.76 72.25
CA LYS A 258 54.96 -55.62 73.70
C LYS A 258 55.69 -56.83 74.32
N ILE A 259 55.40 -58.04 73.84
CA ILE A 259 56.11 -59.25 74.25
C ILE A 259 57.57 -59.21 73.75
N LEU A 260 57.80 -58.74 72.52
CA LEU A 260 59.14 -58.56 71.98
C LEU A 260 59.91 -57.45 72.72
N GLU A 261 59.28 -56.34 73.08
CA GLU A 261 59.87 -55.26 73.89
C GLU A 261 60.30 -55.77 75.26
N ASN A 262 59.46 -56.55 75.96
CA ASN A 262 59.84 -57.18 77.23
C ASN A 262 60.98 -58.21 77.06
N SER A 263 61.03 -58.92 75.92
CA SER A 263 62.16 -59.80 75.58
C SER A 263 63.43 -59.03 75.24
N LEU A 264 63.31 -57.81 74.73
CA LEU A 264 64.43 -56.92 74.40
C LEU A 264 64.97 -56.24 75.66
N GLU A 265 64.10 -55.87 76.59
CA GLU A 265 64.45 -55.29 77.90
C GLU A 265 65.17 -56.31 78.80
N SER A 266 64.77 -57.59 78.75
CA SER A 266 65.52 -58.68 79.39
C SER A 266 66.86 -58.97 78.70
N SER A 267 66.97 -58.81 77.39
CA SER A 267 68.26 -58.86 76.68
C SER A 267 69.17 -57.67 76.99
N ASN A 268 68.61 -56.49 77.28
CA ASN A 268 69.37 -55.28 77.60
C ASN A 268 69.97 -55.34 79.02
N ASN A 269 69.29 -56.00 79.96
CA ASN A 269 69.84 -56.29 81.29
C ASN A 269 71.05 -57.26 81.22
N ASN A 270 71.08 -58.19 80.26
CA ASN A 270 72.25 -59.05 80.02
C ASN A 270 73.43 -58.28 79.39
N ILE A 271 73.17 -57.18 78.67
CA ILE A 271 74.22 -56.31 78.10
C ILE A 271 74.91 -55.48 79.20
N GLN A 272 74.19 -55.04 80.24
CA GLN A 272 74.78 -54.38 81.41
C GLN A 272 75.70 -55.31 82.22
N GLU A 273 75.46 -56.62 82.23
CA GLU A 273 76.39 -57.60 82.82
C GLU A 273 77.70 -57.72 82.03
N VAL A 274 77.65 -57.61 80.70
CA VAL A 274 78.83 -57.64 79.80
C VAL A 274 79.68 -56.36 79.93
N GLU A 275 79.07 -55.20 80.16
CA GLU A 275 79.82 -53.95 80.43
C GLU A 275 80.59 -53.99 81.76
N SER A 276 80.07 -54.68 82.78
CA SER A 276 80.77 -54.88 84.06
C SER A 276 81.98 -55.81 83.96
N LEU A 277 81.97 -56.74 82.99
CA LEU A 277 83.09 -57.64 82.68
C LEU A 277 84.17 -56.95 81.84
N ASN A 278 83.80 -56.02 80.95
CA ASN A 278 84.75 -55.25 80.13
C ASN A 278 85.60 -54.26 80.95
N LEU A 279 85.07 -53.72 82.05
CA LEU A 279 85.85 -52.90 83.00
C LEU A 279 86.91 -53.71 83.77
N LYS A 280 86.68 -55.00 84.01
CA LYS A 280 87.67 -55.90 84.63
C LYS A 280 88.77 -56.38 83.67
N ILE A 281 88.50 -56.41 82.36
CA ILE A 281 89.48 -56.77 81.32
C ILE A 281 90.47 -55.63 81.08
N ASN A 282 90.00 -54.38 81.02
CA ASN A 282 90.87 -53.20 80.88
C ASN A 282 91.84 -52.97 82.07
N GLN A 283 91.50 -53.47 83.27
CA GLN A 283 92.40 -53.43 84.43
C GLN A 283 93.52 -54.49 84.36
N LYS A 284 93.29 -55.62 83.66
CA LYS A 284 94.29 -56.67 83.47
C LYS A 284 95.24 -56.40 82.29
N ASP A 285 94.79 -55.74 81.24
CA ASP A 285 95.64 -55.36 80.09
C ASP A 285 96.69 -54.29 80.42
N ASN A 286 96.42 -53.44 81.42
CA ASN A 286 97.42 -52.47 81.92
C ASN A 286 98.49 -53.13 82.80
N PHE A 287 98.19 -54.28 83.44
CA PHE A 287 99.14 -55.04 84.25
C PHE A 287 100.07 -55.93 83.39
N ILE A 288 99.59 -56.40 82.24
CA ILE A 288 100.38 -57.22 81.29
C ILE A 288 101.41 -56.37 80.53
N LYS A 289 101.06 -55.13 80.14
CA LYS A 289 101.99 -54.20 79.48
C LYS A 289 103.14 -53.72 80.37
N GLU A 290 102.98 -53.77 81.69
CA GLU A 290 104.02 -53.41 82.67
C GLU A 290 104.99 -54.58 82.93
N LEU A 291 104.53 -55.83 82.82
CA LEU A 291 105.37 -57.04 82.93
C LEU A 291 106.17 -57.36 81.66
N GLU A 292 105.64 -57.06 80.48
CA GLU A 292 106.34 -57.24 79.19
C GLU A 292 107.53 -56.28 79.00
N LEU A 293 107.52 -55.13 79.68
CA LEU A 293 108.58 -54.12 79.60
C LEU A 293 109.78 -54.44 80.50
N ASN A 294 109.58 -55.26 81.54
CA ASN A 294 110.66 -55.73 82.43
C ASN A 294 111.33 -57.05 81.98
N LEU A 295 110.68 -57.85 81.12
CA LEU A 295 111.23 -59.11 80.59
C LEU A 295 112.09 -58.95 79.32
N LYS A 296 112.03 -57.78 78.64
CA LYS A 296 112.89 -57.45 77.48
C LYS A 296 114.33 -57.08 77.85
N GLY A 297 114.68 -57.03 79.14
CA GLY A 297 116.04 -56.76 79.62
C GLY A 297 116.94 -58.00 79.75
N PHE A 298 116.41 -59.22 79.72
CA PHE A 298 117.16 -60.43 80.12
C PHE A 298 117.52 -61.41 78.99
N ALA A 299 117.24 -61.09 77.72
CA ALA A 299 117.51 -61.99 76.60
C ALA A 299 118.48 -61.37 75.57
N LYS A 300 119.72 -61.08 76.00
CA LYS A 300 120.84 -60.86 75.09
C LYS A 300 122.17 -61.29 75.72
N ASN A 301 122.34 -62.61 75.78
CA ASN A 301 123.60 -63.38 75.75
C ASN A 301 123.53 -64.52 76.76
N ILE A 302 123.37 -65.74 76.26
CA ILE A 302 124.42 -66.77 76.34
C ILE A 302 124.18 -67.68 75.13
N GLU A 303 124.92 -67.38 74.06
CA GLU A 303 125.53 -68.41 73.22
C GLU A 303 126.36 -69.29 74.14
N ASP A 304 125.92 -70.52 74.34
CA ASP A 304 126.73 -71.69 74.07
C ASP A 304 125.82 -72.90 74.26
N ILE A 305 125.40 -73.44 73.12
CA ILE A 305 125.96 -74.66 72.56
C ILE A 305 125.27 -75.85 73.22
N ASP A 306 124.17 -76.34 72.64
CA ASP A 306 124.16 -77.04 71.34
C ASP A 306 124.96 -78.33 71.46
N VAL A 307 124.34 -79.25 72.18
CA VAL A 307 124.67 -80.66 72.34
C VAL A 307 123.52 -81.17 73.21
N LEU A 308 122.91 -82.31 72.98
CA LEU A 308 122.97 -83.23 71.88
C LEU A 308 121.47 -83.58 71.74
N ASN A 309 120.88 -83.34 70.59
CA ASN A 309 121.00 -84.31 69.52
C ASN A 309 120.60 -85.72 69.98
N GLN A 310 119.52 -86.19 69.34
CA GLN A 310 119.71 -87.23 68.33
C GLN A 310 119.64 -88.68 68.85
N LYS A 311 118.59 -89.38 68.39
CA LYS A 311 118.61 -90.47 67.40
C LYS A 311 117.64 -91.61 67.77
N LEU A 312 117.30 -92.37 66.73
CA LEU A 312 116.34 -93.48 66.62
C LEU A 312 114.88 -93.02 66.51
N ASP A 313 114.26 -92.77 65.35
CA ASP A 313 114.53 -93.17 63.96
C ASP A 313 114.77 -94.66 63.73
N GLU A 314 113.69 -95.41 63.63
CA GLU A 314 113.52 -96.64 62.84
C GLU A 314 112.00 -96.81 62.59
N LYS A 315 111.46 -97.19 61.43
CA LYS A 315 111.98 -97.44 60.08
C LYS A 315 110.75 -97.79 59.21
N GLU A 316 110.86 -97.47 57.92
CA GLU A 316 110.30 -98.23 56.78
C GLU A 316 108.76 -98.39 56.72
N THR A 317 108.02 -97.93 55.72
CA THR A 317 108.31 -97.84 54.27
C THR A 317 107.05 -97.22 53.60
N PHE A 318 107.18 -96.27 52.67
CA PHE A 318 107.23 -96.48 51.20
C PHE A 318 105.83 -96.35 50.56
N ILE A 319 105.51 -95.19 49.96
CA ILE A 319 105.81 -94.79 48.57
C ILE A 319 104.89 -95.48 47.55
N GLN A 320 104.09 -94.61 46.92
CA GLN A 320 103.57 -94.66 45.54
C GLN A 320 102.68 -95.82 45.11
N GLU A 321 101.38 -95.52 44.98
CA GLU A 321 100.48 -95.79 43.85
C GLU A 321 99.07 -95.37 44.32
N LEU A 322 98.28 -94.45 43.75
CA LEU A 322 98.16 -93.78 42.45
C LEU A 322 97.41 -92.45 42.72
N GLN A 323 97.89 -91.26 42.34
CA GLN A 323 97.83 -90.67 40.98
C GLN A 323 96.41 -90.39 40.47
N ASN A 324 96.08 -89.09 40.33
CA ASN A 324 95.87 -88.37 39.04
C ASN A 324 94.44 -88.60 38.45
N ASN A 325 93.73 -87.69 37.77
CA ASN A 325 94.00 -86.40 37.17
C ASN A 325 92.66 -85.78 36.69
N THR A 326 92.62 -84.45 36.58
CA THR A 326 92.02 -83.61 35.51
C THR A 326 90.73 -83.98 34.74
N HIS A 327 89.85 -82.96 34.70
CA HIS A 327 89.11 -82.39 33.56
C HIS A 327 87.97 -83.15 32.84
N SER A 328 86.89 -82.37 32.70
CA SER A 328 85.94 -82.27 31.59
C SER A 328 84.66 -83.12 31.57
N SER A 329 83.59 -82.40 31.21
CA SER A 329 82.44 -82.85 30.43
C SER A 329 81.27 -83.53 31.15
N ASN A 330 80.24 -82.71 31.39
CA ASN A 330 78.84 -82.92 30.98
C ASN A 330 78.21 -84.32 31.16
N LYS A 331 77.18 -84.38 32.03
CA LYS A 331 75.75 -84.52 31.64
C LYS A 331 74.91 -84.70 32.92
N SER A 332 74.00 -83.77 33.19
CA SER A 332 72.57 -83.88 32.83
C SER A 332 71.83 -84.92 33.67
N ASN A 333 70.99 -84.49 34.61
CA ASN A 333 69.54 -84.75 34.52
C ASN A 333 68.58 -84.23 35.62
N GLU A 334 68.88 -83.21 36.45
CA GLU A 334 67.81 -82.68 37.35
C GLU A 334 67.61 -81.15 37.32
N ASP A 335 68.53 -80.37 36.74
CA ASP A 335 68.38 -78.91 36.61
C ASP A 335 67.53 -78.44 35.40
N ILE A 336 67.03 -79.37 34.58
CA ILE A 336 66.12 -79.05 33.45
C ILE A 336 64.66 -78.94 33.90
N GLN A 337 64.26 -79.47 35.06
CA GLN A 337 62.88 -79.32 35.56
C GLN A 337 62.69 -78.00 36.32
N HIS A 338 63.66 -77.63 37.16
CA HIS A 338 63.56 -76.41 37.97
C HIS A 338 63.73 -75.12 37.16
N ILE A 339 64.50 -75.14 36.06
CA ILE A 339 64.60 -74.01 35.13
C ILE A 339 63.35 -73.94 34.24
N LYS A 340 62.72 -75.05 33.86
CA LYS A 340 61.49 -75.06 33.04
C LYS A 340 60.25 -74.59 33.83
N ASP A 341 60.18 -74.89 35.12
CA ASP A 341 59.13 -74.40 36.01
C ASP A 341 59.37 -72.94 36.44
N SER A 342 60.63 -72.52 36.61
CA SER A 342 60.98 -71.10 36.85
C SER A 342 60.79 -70.23 35.60
N LEU A 343 61.00 -70.77 34.39
CA LEU A 343 60.74 -70.05 33.14
C LEU A 343 59.23 -69.98 32.85
N ASN A 344 58.45 -71.04 33.10
CA ASN A 344 56.98 -71.00 32.97
C ASN A 344 56.32 -70.09 34.04
N GLN A 345 56.87 -70.01 35.26
CA GLN A 345 56.41 -69.03 36.25
C GLN A 345 56.77 -67.60 35.84
N LYS A 346 57.94 -67.36 35.25
CA LYS A 346 58.28 -66.02 34.72
C LYS A 346 57.51 -65.68 33.45
N GLU A 347 57.18 -66.65 32.60
CA GLU A 347 56.39 -66.42 31.39
C GLU A 347 54.90 -66.20 31.72
N THR A 348 54.36 -66.91 32.71
CA THR A 348 53.02 -66.62 33.27
C THR A 348 53.02 -65.29 34.01
N PHE A 349 54.06 -64.95 34.76
CA PHE A 349 54.18 -63.62 35.41
C PHE A 349 54.31 -62.49 34.38
N ILE A 350 55.07 -62.68 33.29
CA ILE A 350 55.17 -61.71 32.18
C ILE A 350 53.86 -61.61 31.41
N LYS A 351 53.15 -62.71 31.14
CA LYS A 351 51.80 -62.68 30.54
C LYS A 351 50.79 -62.02 31.48
N THR A 352 50.89 -62.23 32.80
CA THR A 352 50.02 -61.59 33.79
C THR A 352 50.35 -60.10 33.94
N LEU A 353 51.63 -59.72 33.84
CA LEU A 353 52.05 -58.33 33.77
C LEU A 353 51.63 -57.68 32.47
N GLN A 354 51.72 -58.33 31.31
CA GLN A 354 51.20 -57.83 30.03
C GLN A 354 49.68 -57.69 30.04
N LEU A 355 48.93 -58.64 30.62
CA LEU A 355 47.48 -58.51 30.80
C LEU A 355 47.11 -57.39 31.76
N LYS A 356 47.90 -57.21 32.83
CA LYS A 356 47.75 -56.05 33.73
C LYS A 356 48.11 -54.75 33.04
N LEU A 357 49.15 -54.72 32.20
CA LEU A 357 49.58 -53.54 31.44
C LEU A 357 48.52 -53.16 30.40
N GLN A 358 47.97 -54.15 29.70
CA GLN A 358 46.91 -53.97 28.72
C GLN A 358 45.56 -53.58 29.36
N ASN A 359 45.27 -54.08 30.56
CA ASN A 359 44.13 -53.64 31.35
C ASN A 359 44.35 -52.23 31.91
N THR A 360 45.55 -51.87 32.36
CA THR A 360 45.86 -50.50 32.77
C THR A 360 45.86 -49.54 31.60
N GLU A 361 46.29 -49.94 30.40
CA GLU A 361 46.18 -49.14 29.18
C GLU A 361 44.73 -48.92 28.78
N LYS A 362 43.86 -49.94 28.91
CA LYS A 362 42.40 -49.77 28.74
C LYS A 362 41.81 -48.85 29.79
N SER A 363 42.20 -48.97 31.06
CA SER A 363 41.75 -48.07 32.12
C SER A 363 42.28 -46.64 31.92
N ILE A 364 43.50 -46.46 31.40
CA ILE A 364 44.06 -45.15 31.04
C ILE A 364 43.28 -44.55 29.87
N HIS A 365 42.93 -45.36 28.86
CA HIS A 365 42.10 -44.89 27.74
C HIS A 365 40.68 -44.53 28.19
N GLU A 366 40.09 -45.29 29.11
CA GLU A 366 38.80 -44.94 29.73
C GLU A 366 38.89 -43.67 30.60
N ILE A 367 40.02 -43.45 31.30
CA ILE A 367 40.30 -42.21 32.04
C ILE A 367 40.47 -41.02 31.09
N ASP A 368 41.12 -41.18 29.94
CA ASP A 368 41.27 -40.12 28.94
C ASP A 368 39.92 -39.74 28.32
N VAL A 369 39.06 -40.74 28.04
CA VAL A 369 37.68 -40.51 27.58
C VAL A 369 36.83 -39.87 28.68
N LEU A 370 37.03 -40.23 29.96
CA LEU A 370 36.37 -39.57 31.08
C LEU A 370 36.85 -38.12 31.24
N ASN A 371 38.14 -37.86 31.10
CA ASN A 371 38.72 -36.52 31.18
C ASN A 371 38.22 -35.62 30.05
N GLU A 372 38.05 -36.12 28.83
CA GLU A 372 37.38 -35.38 27.76
C GLU A 372 35.92 -35.06 28.08
N LYS A 373 35.19 -35.98 28.71
CA LYS A 373 33.80 -35.75 29.15
C LYS A 373 33.74 -34.74 30.29
N VAL A 374 34.69 -34.79 31.24
CA VAL A 374 34.82 -33.82 32.33
C VAL A 374 35.15 -32.43 31.78
N LEU A 375 36.10 -32.31 30.85
CA LEU A 375 36.41 -31.04 30.17
C LEU A 375 35.19 -30.45 29.43
N LYS A 376 34.41 -31.31 28.76
CA LYS A 376 33.15 -30.89 28.12
C LYS A 376 32.12 -30.45 29.16
N GLN A 377 31.97 -31.17 30.27
CA GLN A 377 31.07 -30.78 31.36
C GLN A 377 31.52 -29.49 32.07
N GLU A 378 32.81 -29.29 32.30
CA GLU A 378 33.37 -28.06 32.87
C GLU A 378 33.10 -26.85 31.96
N SER A 379 33.27 -27.00 30.64
CA SER A 379 32.91 -25.95 29.67
C SER A 379 31.41 -25.62 29.69
N LEU A 380 30.56 -26.61 29.99
CA LEU A 380 29.11 -26.46 30.08
C LEU A 380 28.70 -25.79 31.41
N ILE A 381 29.36 -26.16 32.51
CA ILE A 381 29.21 -25.52 33.83
C ILE A 381 29.67 -24.06 33.76
N GLU A 382 30.74 -23.75 33.04
CA GLU A 382 31.23 -22.38 32.88
C GLU A 382 30.27 -21.52 32.05
N LYS A 383 29.68 -22.07 30.97
CA LYS A 383 28.58 -21.42 30.24
C LYS A 383 27.33 -21.20 31.11
N LEU A 384 26.97 -22.18 31.95
CA LEU A 384 25.85 -22.05 32.88
C LEU A 384 26.11 -21.03 34.00
N LYS A 385 27.35 -20.90 34.46
CA LYS A 385 27.76 -19.85 35.41
C LYS A 385 27.68 -18.46 34.78
N GLN A 386 28.12 -18.29 33.53
CA GLN A 386 27.95 -17.03 32.79
C GLN A 386 26.47 -16.67 32.61
N GLN A 387 25.61 -17.64 32.24
CA GLN A 387 24.16 -17.40 32.13
C GLN A 387 23.49 -17.08 33.47
N ARG A 388 23.94 -17.68 34.59
CA ARG A 388 23.46 -17.31 35.92
C ARG A 388 23.91 -15.90 36.32
N ALA A 389 25.17 -15.52 36.05
CA ALA A 389 25.65 -14.16 36.29
C ALA A 389 24.87 -13.10 35.48
N GLU A 390 24.50 -13.40 34.23
CA GLU A 390 23.61 -12.55 33.42
C GLU A 390 22.16 -12.52 33.93
N LYS A 391 21.64 -13.63 34.46
CA LYS A 391 20.31 -13.66 35.09
C LYS A 391 20.30 -12.89 36.41
N ASP A 392 21.34 -13.01 37.22
CA ASP A 392 21.44 -12.34 38.51
C ASP A 392 21.69 -10.83 38.33
N SER A 393 22.42 -10.40 37.29
CA SER A 393 22.53 -8.97 36.93
C SER A 393 21.21 -8.39 36.43
N LYS A 394 20.42 -9.17 35.67
CA LYS A 394 19.05 -8.78 35.28
C LYS A 394 18.08 -8.78 36.48
N LYS A 395 18.24 -9.70 37.43
CA LYS A 395 17.39 -9.77 38.64
C LYS A 395 17.66 -8.61 39.61
N ALA A 396 18.92 -8.21 39.76
CA ALA A 396 19.31 -7.01 40.52
C ALA A 396 18.78 -5.70 39.90
N SER A 397 18.49 -5.68 38.59
CA SER A 397 17.81 -4.54 37.94
C SER A 397 16.28 -4.52 38.16
N PHE A 398 15.68 -5.63 38.58
CA PHE A 398 14.24 -5.76 38.83
C PHE A 398 13.83 -5.55 40.30
N GLU A 399 14.73 -5.73 41.26
CA GLU A 399 14.44 -5.54 42.70
C GLU A 399 14.39 -4.08 43.17
N ASN A 400 14.58 -3.10 42.27
CA ASN A 400 14.45 -1.66 42.58
C ASN A 400 13.12 -1.02 42.14
N ILE A 401 12.12 -1.82 41.72
CA ILE A 401 10.78 -1.30 41.42
C ILE A 401 9.89 -1.55 42.65
N THR A 402 9.76 -0.52 43.48
CA THR A 402 8.82 -0.46 44.59
C THR A 402 7.39 -0.76 44.13
N ASP A 403 6.69 -1.62 44.87
CA ASP A 403 5.30 -2.07 44.64
C ASP A 403 4.30 -0.91 44.41
N GLU A 404 4.61 0.31 44.88
CA GLU A 404 3.81 1.51 44.69
C GLU A 404 3.76 2.02 43.24
N LYS A 405 4.82 1.78 42.44
CA LYS A 405 4.84 2.16 41.01
C LYS A 405 3.99 1.22 40.17
N LEU A 406 4.05 -0.09 40.45
CA LEU A 406 3.20 -1.09 39.79
C LEU A 406 1.72 -0.84 40.08
N LEU A 407 1.36 -0.52 41.33
CA LEU A 407 -0.02 -0.21 41.68
C LEU A 407 -0.56 1.03 40.94
N LYS A 408 0.23 2.11 40.85
CA LYS A 408 -0.13 3.32 40.09
C LYS A 408 -0.24 3.04 38.58
N GLU A 409 0.58 2.14 38.04
CA GLU A 409 0.50 1.75 36.63
C GLU A 409 -0.77 0.93 36.34
N TYR A 410 -1.16 0.01 37.23
CA TYR A 410 -2.42 -0.73 37.13
C TYR A 410 -3.64 0.19 37.28
N GLU A 411 -3.63 1.15 38.21
CA GLU A 411 -4.71 2.14 38.33
C GLU A 411 -4.84 3.01 37.08
N ASN A 412 -3.72 3.39 36.46
CA ASN A 412 -3.74 4.14 35.20
C ASN A 412 -4.28 3.29 34.05
N LYS A 413 -3.85 2.03 33.91
CA LYS A 413 -4.39 1.10 32.90
C LYS A 413 -5.89 0.87 33.08
N LEU A 414 -6.37 0.82 34.33
CA LEU A 414 -7.80 0.64 34.61
C LEU A 414 -8.63 1.90 34.29
N LYS A 415 -8.06 3.09 34.48
CA LYS A 415 -8.66 4.36 34.02
C LYS A 415 -8.66 4.46 32.49
N GLU A 416 -7.61 4.01 31.83
CA GLU A 416 -7.55 3.93 30.36
C GLU A 416 -8.58 2.95 29.82
N PHE A 417 -8.77 1.79 30.46
CA PHE A 417 -9.82 0.84 30.08
C PHE A 417 -11.22 1.43 30.20
N LYS A 418 -11.52 2.16 31.28
CA LYS A 418 -12.81 2.87 31.42
C LYS A 418 -13.02 3.93 30.36
N LYS A 419 -11.97 4.66 29.95
CA LYS A 419 -12.05 5.60 28.83
C LYS A 419 -12.31 4.87 27.52
N LEU A 420 -11.63 3.75 27.29
CA LEU A 420 -11.81 2.91 26.10
C LEU A 420 -13.24 2.38 26.00
N ASP A 421 -13.82 1.92 27.11
CA ASP A 421 -15.18 1.40 27.18
C ASP A 421 -16.23 2.50 26.91
N SER A 422 -15.99 3.72 27.42
CA SER A 422 -16.82 4.88 27.09
C SER A 422 -16.75 5.28 25.62
N LEU A 423 -15.54 5.23 25.02
CA LEU A 423 -15.32 5.49 23.60
C LEU A 423 -15.99 4.41 22.73
N TYR A 424 -15.93 3.16 23.17
CA TYR A 424 -16.59 2.05 22.50
C TYR A 424 -18.12 2.21 22.51
N SER A 425 -18.69 2.60 23.66
CA SER A 425 -20.14 2.90 23.75
C SER A 425 -20.52 4.05 22.82
N GLN A 426 -19.75 5.14 22.80
CA GLN A 426 -19.99 6.26 21.88
C GLN A 426 -19.89 5.85 20.42
N LEU A 427 -18.91 5.03 20.06
CA LEU A 427 -18.74 4.54 18.69
C LEU A 427 -19.90 3.63 18.29
N LYS A 428 -20.40 2.81 19.22
CA LYS A 428 -21.57 1.95 19.01
C LYS A 428 -22.84 2.78 18.77
N ASP A 429 -23.06 3.83 19.56
CA ASP A 429 -24.20 4.74 19.40
C ASP A 429 -24.11 5.47 18.06
N GLN A 430 -22.92 5.98 17.69
CA GLN A 430 -22.70 6.59 16.37
C GLN A 430 -22.94 5.62 15.22
N PHE A 431 -22.59 4.34 15.38
CA PHE A 431 -22.88 3.33 14.36
C PHE A 431 -24.37 3.07 14.22
N GLN A 432 -25.12 3.03 15.32
CA GLN A 432 -26.57 2.89 15.31
C GLN A 432 -27.25 4.10 14.65
N ASP A 433 -26.83 5.31 15.01
CA ASP A 433 -27.34 6.55 14.41
C ASP A 433 -27.05 6.59 12.90
N LYS A 434 -25.82 6.26 12.49
CA LYS A 434 -25.45 6.21 11.06
C LYS A 434 -26.20 5.11 10.31
N GLN A 435 -26.44 3.95 10.93
CA GLN A 435 -27.28 2.91 10.32
C GLN A 435 -28.72 3.39 10.12
N LEU A 436 -29.27 4.12 11.09
CA LEU A 436 -30.62 4.67 11.01
C LEU A 436 -30.72 5.74 9.93
N VAL A 437 -29.75 6.66 9.86
CA VAL A 437 -29.65 7.64 8.76
C VAL A 437 -29.54 6.94 7.41
N LEU A 438 -28.65 5.95 7.27
CA LEU A 438 -28.48 5.20 6.03
C LEU A 438 -29.77 4.48 5.61
N HIS A 439 -30.53 3.93 6.57
CA HIS A 439 -31.81 3.29 6.30
C HIS A 439 -32.84 4.32 5.80
N ASN A 440 -32.94 5.48 6.45
CA ASN A 440 -33.82 6.56 6.03
C ASN A 440 -33.43 7.10 4.64
N THR A 441 -32.14 7.32 4.38
CA THR A 441 -31.66 7.76 3.06
C THR A 441 -31.93 6.73 1.98
N ARG A 442 -31.80 5.43 2.28
CA ARG A 442 -32.20 4.36 1.34
C ARG A 442 -33.70 4.43 1.05
N GLN A 443 -34.54 4.61 2.06
CA GLN A 443 -35.98 4.72 1.89
C GLN A 443 -36.36 5.96 1.05
N GLU A 444 -35.73 7.10 1.32
CA GLU A 444 -35.90 8.32 0.52
C GLU A 444 -35.48 8.11 -0.93
N LEU A 445 -34.30 7.52 -1.17
CA LEU A 445 -33.81 7.19 -2.51
C LEU A 445 -34.77 6.26 -3.25
N PHE A 446 -35.30 5.24 -2.57
CA PHE A 446 -36.33 4.38 -3.16
C PHE A 446 -37.58 5.17 -3.54
N SER A 447 -38.07 6.05 -2.66
CA SER A 447 -39.26 6.87 -2.94
C SER A 447 -39.04 7.85 -4.10
N VAL A 448 -37.85 8.45 -4.19
CA VAL A 448 -37.49 9.38 -5.26
C VAL A 448 -37.35 8.62 -6.58
N ASN A 449 -36.74 7.44 -6.55
CA ASN A 449 -36.60 6.59 -7.73
C ASN A 449 -37.98 6.11 -8.24
N GLU A 450 -38.89 5.77 -7.34
CA GLU A 450 -40.27 5.40 -7.69
C GLU A 450 -41.02 6.58 -8.33
N LYS A 451 -40.91 7.79 -7.75
CA LYS A 451 -41.46 9.02 -8.35
C LYS A 451 -40.85 9.32 -9.72
N LEU A 452 -39.54 9.17 -9.87
CA LEU A 452 -38.85 9.39 -11.14
C LEU A 452 -39.32 8.38 -12.19
N THR A 453 -39.50 7.11 -11.80
CA THR A 453 -40.03 6.07 -12.67
C THR A 453 -41.48 6.36 -13.06
N ALA A 454 -42.31 6.86 -12.15
CA ALA A 454 -43.68 7.29 -12.44
C ALA A 454 -43.72 8.44 -13.45
N VAL A 455 -42.90 9.48 -13.26
CA VAL A 455 -42.78 10.61 -14.19
C VAL A 455 -42.25 10.15 -15.56
N GLN A 456 -41.31 9.21 -15.60
CA GLN A 456 -40.83 8.64 -16.87
C GLN A 456 -41.93 7.84 -17.60
N ARG A 457 -42.80 7.12 -16.86
CA ARG A 457 -43.94 6.42 -17.45
C ARG A 457 -44.98 7.39 -17.98
N GLU A 458 -45.36 8.41 -17.20
CA GLU A 458 -46.28 9.46 -17.64
C GLU A 458 -45.75 10.18 -18.88
N LYS A 459 -44.46 10.59 -18.86
CA LYS A 459 -43.84 11.23 -20.01
C LYS A 459 -43.82 10.31 -21.24
N ASN A 460 -43.66 8.99 -21.07
CA ASN A 460 -43.70 8.02 -22.16
C ASN A 460 -45.14 7.73 -22.66
N ASP A 461 -46.14 7.79 -21.79
CA ASP A 461 -47.55 7.64 -22.17
C ASP A 461 -48.10 8.92 -22.84
N ASP A 462 -47.59 10.11 -22.50
CA ASP A 462 -47.88 11.36 -23.22
C ASP A 462 -47.46 11.30 -24.70
N PHE A 463 -46.51 10.43 -25.08
CA PHE A 463 -46.16 10.21 -26.49
C PHE A 463 -47.20 9.38 -27.27
N LYS A 464 -48.14 8.68 -26.62
CA LYS A 464 -49.19 7.95 -27.34
C LYS A 464 -50.21 8.90 -27.95
N ASP A 465 -50.52 10.00 -27.27
CA ASP A 465 -51.54 10.98 -27.67
C ASP A 465 -51.02 12.07 -28.64
N LEU A 466 -49.72 12.09 -28.93
CA LEU A 466 -49.15 13.00 -29.93
C LEU A 466 -49.61 12.64 -31.34
N SER A 467 -50.01 13.68 -32.09
CA SER A 467 -50.35 13.60 -33.51
C SER A 467 -49.17 13.07 -34.33
N GLU A 468 -49.42 12.36 -35.44
CA GLU A 468 -48.35 11.83 -36.30
C GLU A 468 -47.35 12.91 -36.74
N ASN A 469 -47.83 14.15 -36.92
CA ASN A 469 -46.98 15.30 -37.23
C ASN A 469 -46.07 15.71 -36.07
N GLU A 470 -46.53 15.61 -34.83
CA GLU A 470 -45.73 15.93 -33.64
C GLU A 470 -44.68 14.84 -33.39
N LYS A 471 -45.03 13.56 -33.64
CA LYS A 471 -44.07 12.45 -33.63
C LYS A 471 -42.99 12.61 -34.70
N ALA A 472 -43.35 13.07 -35.90
CA ALA A 472 -42.38 13.39 -36.96
C ALA A 472 -41.46 14.55 -36.55
N LEU A 473 -42.01 15.63 -36.01
CA LEU A 473 -41.24 16.77 -35.50
C LEU A 473 -40.29 16.38 -34.38
N LEU A 474 -40.70 15.54 -33.44
CA LEU A 474 -39.83 15.04 -32.36
C LEU A 474 -38.69 14.18 -32.90
N LYS A 475 -38.96 13.35 -33.90
CA LYS A 475 -37.92 12.55 -34.57
C LYS A 475 -36.91 13.44 -35.29
N ASP A 476 -37.38 14.49 -35.96
CA ASP A 476 -36.51 15.49 -36.59
C ASP A 476 -35.70 16.27 -35.54
N LEU A 477 -36.30 16.58 -34.38
CA LEU A 477 -35.65 17.27 -33.27
C LEU A 477 -34.55 16.40 -32.63
N ASP A 478 -34.80 15.10 -32.45
CA ASP A 478 -33.80 14.12 -31.99
C ASP A 478 -32.67 13.96 -33.01
N LEU A 479 -32.99 13.97 -34.31
CA LEU A 479 -32.01 13.89 -35.38
C LEU A 479 -31.11 15.14 -35.38
N ILE A 480 -31.70 16.34 -35.30
CA ILE A 480 -30.97 17.60 -35.15
C ILE A 480 -30.12 17.59 -33.86
N ALA A 481 -30.65 17.10 -32.74
CA ALA A 481 -29.91 17.02 -31.48
C ALA A 481 -28.68 16.09 -31.59
N SER A 482 -28.81 14.99 -32.32
CA SER A 482 -27.71 14.06 -32.60
C SER A 482 -26.65 14.70 -33.49
N GLU A 483 -27.05 15.42 -34.54
CA GLU A 483 -26.14 16.18 -35.42
C GLU A 483 -25.40 17.27 -34.64
N LEU A 484 -26.10 17.99 -33.77
CA LEU A 484 -25.52 19.03 -32.92
C LEU A 484 -24.45 18.46 -31.98
N LYS A 485 -24.64 17.22 -31.50
CA LYS A 485 -23.64 16.52 -30.69
C LYS A 485 -22.39 16.20 -31.51
N VAL A 486 -22.54 15.71 -32.74
CA VAL A 486 -21.42 15.45 -33.67
C VAL A 486 -20.64 16.74 -33.96
N TYR A 487 -21.34 17.84 -34.27
CA TYR A 487 -20.69 19.13 -34.50
C TYR A 487 -19.95 19.66 -33.27
N LYS A 488 -20.46 19.42 -32.05
CA LYS A 488 -19.75 19.78 -30.81
C LYS A 488 -18.47 18.98 -30.63
N GLU A 489 -18.51 17.68 -30.90
CA GLU A 489 -17.32 16.81 -30.84
C GLU A 489 -16.29 17.22 -31.91
N GLU A 490 -16.72 17.53 -33.13
CA GLU A 490 -15.84 18.02 -34.20
C GLU A 490 -15.20 19.38 -33.82
N ASN A 491 -15.97 20.30 -33.26
CA ASN A 491 -15.46 21.59 -32.81
C ASN A 491 -14.44 21.44 -31.66
N LEU A 492 -14.67 20.51 -30.72
CA LEU A 492 -13.71 20.19 -29.67
C LEU A 492 -12.41 19.61 -30.27
N ASN A 493 -12.51 18.72 -31.26
CA ASN A 493 -11.34 18.18 -31.95
C ASN A 493 -10.55 19.27 -32.68
N LEU A 494 -11.23 20.20 -33.35
CA LEU A 494 -10.60 21.34 -34.01
C LEU A 494 -9.90 22.27 -32.99
N GLN A 495 -10.51 22.52 -31.84
CA GLN A 495 -9.88 23.28 -30.75
C GLN A 495 -8.61 22.60 -30.23
N ASN A 496 -8.65 21.28 -30.03
CA ASN A 496 -7.48 20.52 -29.60
C ASN A 496 -6.34 20.60 -30.64
N LEU A 497 -6.65 20.41 -31.92
CA LEU A 497 -5.67 20.48 -33.01
C LEU A 497 -5.06 21.89 -33.15
N LEU A 498 -5.87 22.92 -32.94
CA LEU A 498 -5.40 24.31 -32.93
C LEU A 498 -4.49 24.59 -31.72
N GLY A 499 -4.80 24.00 -30.56
CA GLY A 499 -3.92 23.99 -29.38
C GLY A 499 -2.56 23.35 -29.66
N GLU A 500 -2.55 22.15 -30.26
CA GLU A 500 -1.31 21.45 -30.63
C GLU A 500 -0.45 22.26 -31.62
N LEU A 501 -1.07 22.92 -32.60
CA LEU A 501 -0.36 23.78 -33.55
C LEU A 501 0.25 25.02 -32.89
N ILE A 502 -0.45 25.62 -31.92
CA ILE A 502 0.06 26.75 -31.14
C ILE A 502 1.27 26.30 -30.30
N GLU A 503 1.17 25.15 -29.62
CA GLU A 503 2.27 24.60 -28.83
C GLU A 503 3.49 24.27 -29.69
N LYS A 504 3.28 23.65 -30.87
CA LYS A 504 4.36 23.33 -31.81
C LYS A 504 5.06 24.57 -32.34
N LYS A 505 4.30 25.64 -32.63
CA LYS A 505 4.84 26.94 -33.04
C LYS A 505 5.62 27.62 -31.90
N ALA A 506 5.14 27.51 -30.66
CA ALA A 506 5.85 28.03 -29.49
C ALA A 506 7.15 27.25 -29.21
N ALA A 507 7.16 25.93 -29.46
CA ALA A 507 8.34 25.09 -29.35
C ALA A 507 9.40 25.43 -30.41
N SER A 508 9.02 25.60 -31.68
CA SER A 508 9.97 25.96 -32.74
C SER A 508 10.60 27.34 -32.52
N GLN A 509 9.82 28.32 -32.03
CA GLN A 509 10.35 29.64 -31.70
C GLN A 509 11.35 29.63 -30.53
N LYS A 510 11.21 28.68 -29.58
CA LYS A 510 12.18 28.50 -28.48
C LYS A 510 13.47 27.83 -28.93
N GLU A 511 13.42 26.95 -29.95
CA GLU A 511 14.61 26.35 -30.55
C GLU A 511 15.38 27.38 -31.38
N ASP A 512 14.70 28.19 -32.17
CA ASP A 512 15.33 29.26 -32.97
C ASP A 512 16.02 30.33 -32.09
N GLN A 513 15.47 30.62 -30.89
CA GLN A 513 16.08 31.53 -29.92
C GLN A 513 17.28 30.95 -29.16
N ARG A 514 17.47 29.62 -29.17
CA ARG A 514 18.64 28.97 -28.56
C ARG A 514 19.79 28.75 -29.55
N ALA A 515 19.52 28.87 -30.85
CA ALA A 515 20.50 28.72 -31.92
C ALA A 515 21.19 30.04 -32.33
N LEU A 516 20.76 31.17 -31.76
CA LEU A 516 21.39 32.50 -31.83
C LEU A 516 22.13 32.79 -30.52
#